data_AF-A0A2N9L885-F1
#
_entry.id   AF-A0A2N9L885-F1
#
_cell.length_a   1.000
_cell.length_b   1.000
_cell.length_c   1.000
_cell.angle_alpha   90.00
_cell.angle_beta   90.00
_cell.angle_gamma   90.00
#
_symmetry.space_group_name_H-M   'P 1'
#
loop_
_entity.id
_entity.type
_entity.pdbx_description
1 polymer ?
#
loop_
_entity_poly.entity_id
_entity_poly.type
_entity_poly.pdbx_seq_one_letter_code
_entity_poly.pdbx_strand_id
1 'polypeptide(L)'
;MAEITLEKTQEPAKLRIYIGAAPGVGKTYIMLNDANLTRQQGVDIVIGLAESHGRKETEAQIRDLEIVPQKVIPYRGVNLKEMDIDAIQARHPQTVIVDELAHTNVPGSKNRKRYEDVLELLDAGINVWTAVNIQHLETLNDAVNRSANTTIRETVPDSFFKRADEVVNIDLTVDELRNRLRQGKIYAPEKVEQSLANFFRKGNLNMLRELSLRTTAEQVSNRAAEYRRTQGLEQAPIPEKVMVCLSTRPGTERLLRVGARIAGRLASNWYAVYVNRPDDKGHGDPEAYHRLEEYQRMARDLGAQVVMLTDRNVSDALIRFAQQENISHVVFGQSARSRWDILWRGSVLNRFLSEVRDVTVQVVPMQKPLRRALG
;
A
#
# COMPACT_ATOMS: atom_id res chain seq x y z
N MET A 1 22.31 -44.30 -22.24
CA MET A 1 21.67 -42.97 -22.25
C MET A 1 20.96 -42.85 -20.92
N ALA A 2 21.59 -42.21 -19.93
CA ALA A 2 20.96 -42.00 -18.63
C ALA A 2 19.95 -40.86 -18.78
N GLU A 3 18.67 -41.15 -18.56
CA GLU A 3 17.63 -40.12 -18.43
C GLU A 3 17.93 -39.28 -17.19
N ILE A 4 18.19 -37.99 -17.42
CA ILE A 4 18.26 -37.00 -16.36
C ILE A 4 16.80 -36.72 -15.98
N THR A 5 16.31 -37.41 -14.96
CA THR A 5 15.07 -37.04 -14.27
C THR A 5 15.34 -35.71 -13.57
N LEU A 6 14.94 -34.61 -14.21
CA LEU A 6 14.85 -33.31 -13.55
C LEU A 6 13.81 -33.46 -12.43
N GLU A 7 14.28 -33.57 -11.18
CA GLU A 7 13.42 -33.38 -10.02
C GLU A 7 12.77 -32.00 -10.17
N LYS A 8 11.49 -31.96 -10.53
CA LYS A 8 10.67 -30.76 -10.39
C LYS A 8 10.62 -30.45 -8.90
N THR A 9 11.46 -29.52 -8.45
CA THR A 9 11.26 -28.84 -7.17
C THR A 9 9.81 -28.37 -7.16
N GLN A 10 8.99 -28.94 -6.27
CA GLN A 10 7.60 -28.52 -6.14
C GLN A 10 7.59 -27.02 -5.86
N GLU A 11 6.88 -26.24 -6.69
CA GLU A 11 6.68 -24.82 -6.40
C GLU A 11 6.02 -24.72 -5.02
N PRO A 12 6.48 -23.79 -4.17
CA PRO A 12 5.89 -23.61 -2.85
C PRO A 12 4.40 -23.28 -2.98
N ALA A 13 3.60 -23.79 -2.04
CA ALA A 13 2.18 -23.48 -1.97
C ALA A 13 1.97 -21.96 -1.88
N LYS A 14 0.97 -21.49 -2.63
CA LYS A 14 0.63 -20.08 -2.82
C LYS A 14 -0.54 -19.68 -1.93
N LEU A 15 -0.41 -18.52 -1.28
CA LEU A 15 -1.46 -17.92 -0.46
C LEU A 15 -2.09 -16.71 -1.16
N ARG A 16 -3.40 -16.75 -1.43
CA ARG A 16 -4.15 -15.59 -1.92
C ARG A 16 -5.08 -15.07 -0.81
N ILE A 17 -4.99 -13.78 -0.51
CA ILE A 17 -5.79 -13.12 0.51
C ILE A 17 -6.73 -12.09 -0.14
N TYR A 18 -8.03 -12.27 0.04
CA TYR A 18 -9.06 -11.29 -0.31
C TYR A 18 -9.28 -10.36 0.90
N ILE A 19 -8.77 -9.14 0.81
CA ILE A 19 -8.93 -8.12 1.85
C ILE A 19 -10.09 -7.21 1.55
N GLY A 20 -10.82 -6.79 2.58
CA GLY A 20 -11.89 -5.80 2.42
C GLY A 20 -12.01 -4.87 3.62
N ALA A 21 -12.55 -3.67 3.36
CA ALA A 21 -12.69 -2.65 4.39
C ALA A 21 -13.63 -3.08 5.53
N ALA A 22 -14.69 -3.83 5.22
CA ALA A 22 -15.77 -4.12 6.15
C ALA A 22 -16.56 -5.39 5.76
N PRO A 23 -17.35 -5.95 6.70
CA PRO A 23 -18.34 -6.99 6.38
C PRO A 23 -19.33 -6.51 5.30
N GLY A 24 -19.62 -7.37 4.33
CA GLY A 24 -20.62 -7.10 3.29
C GLY A 24 -20.12 -6.44 2.01
N VAL A 25 -18.82 -6.15 1.90
CA VAL A 25 -18.18 -5.67 0.64
C VAL A 25 -18.12 -6.75 -0.45
N GLY A 26 -18.34 -8.03 -0.10
CA GLY A 26 -18.45 -9.12 -1.08
C GLY A 26 -17.26 -10.08 -1.16
N LYS A 27 -16.34 -10.07 -0.19
CA LYS A 27 -15.13 -10.93 -0.18
C LYS A 27 -15.42 -12.40 -0.53
N THR A 28 -16.30 -13.06 0.24
CA THR A 28 -16.67 -14.46 0.03
C THR A 28 -17.31 -14.70 -1.34
N TYR A 29 -18.19 -13.78 -1.78
CA TYR A 29 -18.86 -13.88 -3.08
C TYR A 29 -17.87 -13.83 -4.24
N ILE A 30 -16.92 -12.88 -4.20
CA ILE A 30 -15.89 -12.75 -5.24
C ILE A 30 -14.92 -13.93 -5.18
N MET A 31 -14.48 -14.33 -3.99
CA MET A 31 -13.59 -15.49 -3.80
C MET A 31 -14.20 -16.78 -4.36
N LEU A 32 -15.49 -17.04 -4.13
CA LEU A 32 -16.21 -18.18 -4.71
C LEU A 32 -16.38 -18.05 -6.24
N ASN A 33 -16.65 -16.85 -6.75
CA ASN A 33 -16.74 -16.62 -8.18
C ASN A 33 -15.40 -16.90 -8.89
N ASP A 34 -14.30 -16.39 -8.34
CA ASP A 34 -12.96 -16.64 -8.84
C ASP A 34 -12.63 -18.14 -8.79
N ALA A 35 -13.05 -18.84 -7.73
CA ALA A 35 -12.82 -20.28 -7.61
C ALA A 35 -13.58 -21.08 -8.67
N ASN A 36 -14.80 -20.69 -9.00
CA ASN A 36 -15.55 -21.29 -10.10
C ASN A 36 -14.83 -21.07 -11.45
N LEU A 37 -14.34 -19.86 -11.71
CA LEU A 37 -13.61 -19.56 -12.94
C LEU A 37 -12.31 -20.38 -13.05
N THR A 38 -11.58 -20.52 -11.95
CA THR A 38 -10.34 -21.31 -11.92
C THR A 38 -10.61 -22.82 -11.99
N ARG A 39 -11.71 -23.31 -11.40
CA ARG A 39 -12.17 -24.69 -11.62
C ARG A 39 -12.51 -24.96 -13.08
N GLN A 40 -13.15 -24.02 -13.78
CA GLN A 40 -13.45 -24.15 -15.22
C GLN A 40 -12.18 -24.24 -16.08
N GLN A 41 -11.04 -23.76 -15.57
CA GLN A 41 -9.72 -23.90 -16.19
C GLN A 41 -9.05 -25.25 -15.86
N GLY A 42 -9.72 -26.14 -15.13
CA GLY A 42 -9.23 -27.49 -14.81
C GLY A 42 -8.40 -27.59 -13.53
N VAL A 43 -8.38 -26.55 -12.69
CA VAL A 43 -7.70 -26.60 -11.39
C VAL A 43 -8.59 -27.29 -10.36
N ASP A 44 -8.01 -28.20 -9.57
CA ASP A 44 -8.68 -28.87 -8.46
C ASP A 44 -8.85 -27.92 -7.26
N ILE A 45 -10.07 -27.41 -7.09
CA ILE A 45 -10.43 -26.47 -6.03
C ILE A 45 -11.57 -27.02 -5.19
N VAL A 46 -11.38 -27.01 -3.87
CA VAL A 46 -12.39 -27.41 -2.87
C VAL A 46 -12.66 -26.29 -1.87
N ILE A 47 -13.85 -26.31 -1.27
CA ILE A 47 -14.23 -25.46 -0.15
C ILE A 47 -13.93 -26.22 1.14
N GLY A 48 -12.96 -25.73 1.91
CA GLY A 48 -12.76 -26.17 3.30
C GLY A 48 -13.70 -25.44 4.24
N LEU A 49 -13.85 -24.13 4.02
CA LEU A 49 -14.79 -23.29 4.75
C LEU A 49 -15.23 -22.08 3.91
N ALA A 50 -16.53 -21.87 3.78
CA ALA A 50 -17.11 -20.66 3.19
C ALA A 50 -18.34 -20.21 3.99
N GLU A 51 -18.35 -18.96 4.45
CA GLU A 51 -19.43 -18.43 5.30
C GLU A 51 -20.36 -17.52 4.49
N SER A 52 -21.57 -18.02 4.19
CA SER A 52 -22.58 -17.23 3.47
C SER A 52 -23.23 -16.18 4.36
N HIS A 53 -23.22 -16.37 5.68
CA HIS A 53 -24.04 -15.65 6.66
C HIS A 53 -25.53 -15.54 6.25
N GLY A 54 -26.08 -16.60 5.65
CA GLY A 54 -27.48 -16.68 5.21
C GLY A 54 -27.78 -15.92 3.91
N ARG A 55 -26.76 -15.51 3.15
CA ARG A 55 -26.94 -14.81 1.88
C ARG A 55 -27.13 -15.80 0.74
N LYS A 56 -28.38 -15.90 0.26
CA LYS A 56 -28.77 -16.76 -0.88
C LYS A 56 -27.89 -16.58 -2.12
N GLU A 57 -27.53 -15.34 -2.44
CA GLU A 57 -26.64 -15.04 -3.59
C GLU A 57 -25.23 -15.63 -3.40
N THR A 58 -24.72 -15.68 -2.18
CA THR A 58 -23.39 -16.26 -1.87
C THR A 58 -23.46 -17.79 -1.81
N GLU A 59 -24.53 -18.35 -1.27
CA GLU A 59 -24.80 -19.80 -1.31
C GLU A 59 -24.89 -20.29 -2.76
N ALA A 60 -25.58 -19.54 -3.62
CA ALA A 60 -25.67 -19.85 -5.04
C ALA A 60 -24.30 -19.78 -5.76
N GLN A 61 -23.29 -19.10 -5.21
CA GLN A 61 -21.94 -19.10 -5.79
C GLN A 61 -21.13 -20.34 -5.46
N ILE A 62 -21.58 -21.20 -4.53
CA ILE A 62 -20.93 -22.49 -4.30
C ILE A 62 -21.02 -23.35 -5.57
N ARG A 63 -22.18 -23.36 -6.23
CA ARG A 63 -22.44 -24.14 -7.46
C ARG A 63 -21.95 -25.59 -7.31
N ASP A 64 -21.07 -26.03 -8.20
CA ASP A 64 -20.54 -27.39 -8.25
C ASP A 64 -19.18 -27.54 -7.51
N LEU A 65 -18.73 -26.52 -6.77
CA LEU A 65 -17.51 -26.61 -5.97
C LEU A 65 -17.66 -27.74 -4.93
N GLU A 66 -16.66 -28.62 -4.87
CA GLU A 66 -16.62 -29.69 -3.88
C GLU A 66 -16.45 -29.07 -2.49
N ILE A 67 -17.22 -29.53 -1.50
CA ILE A 67 -17.14 -29.04 -0.12
C ILE A 67 -16.63 -30.18 0.75
N VAL A 68 -15.54 -29.93 1.48
CA VAL A 68 -15.07 -30.86 2.50
C VAL A 68 -15.97 -30.71 3.73
N PRO A 69 -16.60 -31.79 4.24
CA PRO A 69 -17.47 -31.71 5.39
C PRO A 69 -16.74 -31.17 6.63
N GLN A 70 -17.39 -30.27 7.35
CA GLN A 70 -16.87 -29.73 8.62
C GLN A 70 -16.86 -30.78 9.73
N LYS A 71 -15.85 -30.71 10.59
CA LYS A 71 -15.73 -31.51 11.80
C LYS A 71 -16.64 -30.98 12.89
N VAL A 72 -17.33 -31.88 13.59
CA VAL A 72 -18.19 -31.52 14.72
C VAL A 72 -17.40 -31.68 16.03
N ILE A 73 -17.32 -30.60 16.81
CA ILE A 73 -16.59 -30.55 18.08
C ILE A 73 -17.60 -30.27 19.22
N PRO A 74 -17.78 -31.20 20.17
CA PRO A 74 -18.64 -30.97 21.33
C PRO A 74 -17.95 -30.03 22.32
N TYR A 75 -18.56 -28.89 22.61
CA TYR A 75 -18.03 -27.90 23.56
C TYR A 75 -19.14 -27.30 24.43
N ARG A 76 -18.99 -27.39 25.76
CA ARG A 76 -19.95 -26.88 26.76
C ARG A 76 -21.41 -27.31 26.52
N GLY A 77 -21.61 -28.56 26.08
CA GLY A 77 -22.95 -29.13 25.82
C GLY A 77 -23.56 -28.72 24.48
N VAL A 78 -22.84 -28.02 23.60
CA VAL A 78 -23.26 -27.67 22.24
C VAL A 78 -22.29 -28.28 21.23
N ASN A 79 -22.82 -28.74 20.10
CA ASN A 79 -22.01 -29.21 18.97
C ASN A 79 -21.66 -28.02 18.07
N LEU A 80 -20.39 -27.66 18.02
CA LEU A 80 -19.87 -26.62 17.14
C LEU A 80 -19.25 -27.27 15.90
N LYS A 81 -19.23 -26.55 14.78
CA LYS A 81 -18.63 -27.01 13.54
C LYS A 81 -17.34 -26.23 13.27
N GLU A 82 -16.32 -26.92 12.80
CA GLU A 82 -15.02 -26.35 12.47
C GLU A 82 -14.48 -26.96 11.17
N MET A 83 -13.58 -26.26 10.49
CA MET A 83 -12.91 -26.78 9.30
C MET A 83 -12.15 -28.09 9.61
N ASP A 84 -12.29 -29.10 8.75
CA ASP A 84 -11.59 -30.37 8.92
C ASP A 84 -10.26 -30.38 8.14
N ILE A 85 -9.19 -29.96 8.82
CA ILE A 85 -7.83 -29.87 8.26
C ILE A 85 -7.34 -31.25 7.82
N ASP A 86 -7.58 -32.28 8.64
CA ASP A 86 -7.12 -33.64 8.39
C ASP A 86 -7.78 -34.19 7.11
N ALA A 87 -9.08 -33.94 6.93
CA ALA A 87 -9.81 -34.35 5.73
C ALA A 87 -9.35 -33.58 4.48
N ILE A 88 -9.06 -32.28 4.59
CA ILE A 88 -8.52 -31.48 3.49
C ILE A 88 -7.14 -32.00 3.07
N GLN A 89 -6.25 -32.26 4.03
CA GLN A 89 -4.91 -32.80 3.75
C GLN A 89 -4.99 -34.21 3.13
N ALA A 90 -5.89 -35.06 3.62
CA ALA A 90 -6.11 -36.39 3.04
C ALA A 90 -6.66 -36.31 1.59
N ARG A 91 -7.52 -35.34 1.30
CA ARG A 91 -8.04 -35.07 -0.07
C ARG A 91 -7.00 -34.44 -0.99
N HIS A 92 -6.03 -33.73 -0.41
CA HIS A 92 -4.89 -33.10 -1.06
C HIS A 92 -5.22 -32.31 -2.35
N PRO A 93 -6.17 -31.35 -2.30
CA PRO A 93 -6.54 -30.54 -3.46
C PRO A 93 -5.40 -29.63 -3.91
N GLN A 94 -5.45 -29.14 -5.15
CA GLN A 94 -4.50 -28.11 -5.58
C GLN A 94 -4.73 -26.79 -4.85
N THR A 95 -6.00 -26.41 -4.61
CA THR A 95 -6.35 -25.20 -3.86
C THR A 95 -7.53 -25.44 -2.92
N VAL A 96 -7.49 -24.87 -1.72
CA VAL A 96 -8.60 -24.86 -0.77
C VAL A 96 -9.03 -23.44 -0.42
N ILE A 97 -10.35 -23.24 -0.33
CA ILE A 97 -10.98 -22.00 0.12
C ILE A 97 -11.19 -22.06 1.63
N VAL A 98 -10.72 -21.04 2.35
CA VAL A 98 -10.82 -20.92 3.81
C VAL A 98 -11.25 -19.49 4.17
N ASP A 99 -12.54 -19.28 4.41
CA ASP A 99 -13.07 -17.97 4.83
C ASP A 99 -12.78 -17.65 6.31
N GLU A 100 -13.04 -16.40 6.70
CA GLU A 100 -12.90 -15.89 8.07
C GLU A 100 -11.50 -16.11 8.69
N LEU A 101 -10.44 -15.63 8.02
CA LEU A 101 -9.04 -15.82 8.45
C LEU A 101 -8.76 -15.46 9.92
N ALA A 102 -9.45 -14.46 10.46
CA ALA A 102 -9.25 -13.95 11.81
C ALA A 102 -9.86 -14.81 12.92
N HIS A 103 -10.69 -15.79 12.53
CA HIS A 103 -11.49 -16.61 13.42
C HIS A 103 -10.64 -17.28 14.51
N THR A 104 -11.19 -17.32 15.71
CA THR A 104 -10.64 -18.10 16.82
C THR A 104 -11.33 -19.44 16.87
N ASN A 105 -10.58 -20.50 16.56
CA ASN A 105 -11.11 -21.85 16.43
C ASN A 105 -11.77 -22.32 17.74
N VAL A 106 -12.72 -23.24 17.60
CA VAL A 106 -13.42 -23.84 18.72
C VAL A 106 -12.43 -24.45 19.73
N PRO A 107 -12.58 -24.21 21.05
CA PRO A 107 -11.69 -24.83 22.03
C PRO A 107 -11.72 -26.36 21.95
N GLY A 108 -10.53 -26.97 21.87
CA GLY A 108 -10.37 -28.40 21.57
C GLY A 108 -9.89 -28.67 20.13
N SER A 109 -9.87 -27.64 19.27
CA SER A 109 -9.19 -27.69 17.97
C SER A 109 -7.67 -27.77 18.14
N LYS A 110 -6.98 -28.32 17.13
CA LYS A 110 -5.53 -28.48 17.09
C LYS A 110 -4.81 -27.14 17.21
N ASN A 111 -5.21 -26.17 16.37
CA ASN A 111 -4.70 -24.81 16.41
C ASN A 111 -5.74 -23.86 17.02
N ARG A 112 -5.28 -22.75 17.60
CA ARG A 112 -6.14 -21.76 18.26
C ARG A 112 -6.74 -20.77 17.27
N LYS A 113 -6.07 -20.52 16.15
CA LYS A 113 -6.44 -19.51 15.17
C LYS A 113 -6.54 -20.10 13.78
N ARG A 114 -7.52 -19.65 13.00
CA ARG A 114 -7.71 -20.13 11.63
C ARG A 114 -6.53 -19.81 10.71
N TYR A 115 -5.83 -18.70 10.93
CA TYR A 115 -4.60 -18.40 10.18
C TYR A 115 -3.50 -19.45 10.43
N GLU A 116 -3.47 -20.12 11.58
CA GLU A 116 -2.53 -21.22 11.86
C GLU A 116 -2.91 -22.46 11.05
N ASP A 117 -4.22 -22.75 10.91
CA ASP A 117 -4.69 -23.82 10.02
C ASP A 117 -4.32 -23.55 8.55
N VAL A 118 -4.42 -22.29 8.12
CA VAL A 118 -4.00 -21.88 6.78
C VAL A 118 -2.49 -22.10 6.58
N LEU A 119 -1.66 -21.78 7.58
CA LEU A 119 -0.22 -22.07 7.50
C LEU A 119 0.03 -23.57 7.40
N GLU A 120 -0.69 -24.38 8.18
CA GLU A 120 -0.56 -25.84 8.15
C GLU A 120 -0.92 -26.44 6.78
N LEU A 121 -1.97 -25.91 6.13
CA LEU A 121 -2.36 -26.31 4.77
C LEU A 121 -1.31 -25.91 3.72
N LEU A 122 -0.73 -24.72 3.85
CA LEU A 122 0.35 -24.26 2.97
C LEU A 122 1.62 -25.12 3.14
N ASP A 123 1.96 -25.50 4.37
CA ASP A 123 3.10 -26.37 4.67
C ASP A 123 2.88 -27.80 4.14
N ALA A 124 1.63 -28.25 4.03
CA ALA A 124 1.25 -29.48 3.35
C ALA A 124 1.27 -29.38 1.81
N GLY A 125 1.67 -28.25 1.23
CA GLY A 125 1.76 -28.06 -0.22
C GLY A 125 0.45 -27.69 -0.91
N ILE A 126 -0.59 -27.33 -0.16
CA ILE A 126 -1.91 -26.98 -0.68
C ILE A 126 -2.04 -25.46 -0.80
N ASN A 127 -2.41 -24.94 -1.98
CA ASN A 127 -2.64 -23.50 -2.13
C ASN A 127 -3.87 -23.08 -1.32
N VAL A 128 -3.84 -21.91 -0.69
CA VAL A 128 -4.97 -21.43 0.13
C VAL A 128 -5.48 -20.09 -0.36
N TRP A 129 -6.79 -20.00 -0.53
CA TRP A 129 -7.50 -18.75 -0.78
C TRP A 129 -8.32 -18.40 0.45
N THR A 130 -8.10 -17.20 1.00
CA THR A 130 -8.74 -16.79 2.25
C THR A 130 -9.25 -15.36 2.18
N ALA A 131 -10.17 -15.00 3.08
CA ALA A 131 -10.73 -13.67 3.16
C ALA A 131 -10.66 -13.09 4.57
N VAL A 132 -10.40 -11.78 4.65
CA VAL A 132 -10.25 -11.06 5.92
C VAL A 132 -10.68 -9.60 5.79
N ASN A 133 -11.25 -9.04 6.85
CA ASN A 133 -11.47 -7.59 6.92
C ASN A 133 -10.21 -6.90 7.47
N ILE A 134 -9.90 -5.71 6.96
CA ILE A 134 -8.73 -4.91 7.38
C ILE A 134 -8.69 -4.63 8.89
N GLN A 135 -9.86 -4.58 9.52
CA GLN A 135 -10.02 -4.34 10.95
C GLN A 135 -9.37 -5.42 11.83
N HIS A 136 -9.10 -6.62 11.29
CA HIS A 136 -8.55 -7.73 12.06
C HIS A 136 -7.01 -7.73 12.08
N LEU A 137 -6.34 -6.82 11.36
CA LEU A 137 -4.89 -6.70 11.45
C LEU A 137 -4.51 -6.13 12.82
N GLU A 138 -3.54 -6.76 13.49
CA GLU A 138 -3.15 -6.40 14.85
C GLU A 138 -2.71 -4.95 15.00
N THR A 139 -1.89 -4.46 14.07
CA THR A 139 -1.40 -3.07 14.09
C THR A 139 -2.50 -2.02 13.92
N LEU A 140 -3.65 -2.40 13.34
CA LEU A 140 -4.74 -1.48 13.03
C LEU A 140 -5.80 -1.41 14.13
N ASN A 141 -5.73 -2.29 15.14
CA ASN A 141 -6.69 -2.34 16.23
C ASN A 141 -6.85 -0.99 16.95
N ASP A 142 -5.75 -0.30 17.29
CA ASP A 142 -5.82 0.96 18.03
C ASP A 142 -6.42 2.11 17.21
N ALA A 143 -6.20 2.11 15.90
CA ALA A 143 -6.82 3.06 14.99
C ALA A 143 -8.32 2.79 14.88
N VAL A 144 -8.71 1.52 14.75
CA VAL A 144 -10.11 1.11 14.62
C VAL A 144 -10.89 1.28 15.92
N ASN A 145 -10.32 0.91 17.08
CA ASN A 145 -10.95 1.04 18.39
C ASN A 145 -11.30 2.50 18.72
N ARG A 146 -10.41 3.45 18.41
CA ARG A 146 -10.63 4.89 18.63
C ARG A 146 -11.77 5.46 17.81
N SER A 147 -11.97 4.97 16.58
CA SER A 147 -12.99 5.50 15.66
C SER A 147 -14.34 4.76 15.78
N ALA A 148 -14.30 3.43 15.90
CA ALA A 148 -15.48 2.57 15.79
C ALA A 148 -16.12 2.18 17.14
N ASN A 149 -15.50 2.53 18.28
CA ASN A 149 -15.95 2.21 19.63
C ASN A 149 -16.37 0.73 19.80
N THR A 150 -15.71 -0.16 19.07
CA THR A 150 -16.00 -1.59 19.00
C THR A 150 -14.69 -2.33 19.24
N THR A 151 -14.64 -3.18 20.26
CA THR A 151 -13.44 -3.97 20.59
C THR A 151 -13.31 -5.15 19.63
N ILE A 152 -12.24 -5.16 18.86
CA ILE A 152 -11.91 -6.29 17.98
C ILE A 152 -11.15 -7.33 18.80
N ARG A 153 -11.78 -8.50 18.99
CA ARG A 153 -11.20 -9.61 19.76
C ARG A 153 -10.45 -10.60 18.88
N GLU A 154 -10.82 -10.66 17.62
CA GLU A 154 -10.26 -11.59 16.65
C GLU A 154 -9.27 -10.86 15.77
N THR A 155 -8.00 -11.26 15.86
CA THR A 155 -6.89 -10.60 15.20
C THR A 155 -6.03 -11.59 14.41
N VAL A 156 -5.34 -11.05 13.41
CA VAL A 156 -4.33 -11.72 12.58
C VAL A 156 -3.05 -10.90 12.65
N PRO A 157 -1.90 -11.51 12.98
CA PRO A 157 -0.62 -10.82 12.98
C PRO A 157 -0.25 -10.31 11.58
N ASP A 158 0.27 -9.10 11.50
CA ASP A 158 0.74 -8.50 10.24
C ASP A 158 1.84 -9.34 9.56
N SER A 159 2.61 -10.11 10.34
CA SER A 159 3.62 -11.03 9.81
C SER A 159 3.02 -12.12 8.93
N PHE A 160 1.77 -12.53 9.16
CA PHE A 160 1.08 -13.51 8.33
C PHE A 160 0.94 -13.03 6.88
N PHE A 161 0.66 -11.73 6.67
CA PHE A 161 0.53 -11.15 5.34
C PHE A 161 1.82 -11.19 4.53
N LYS A 162 2.99 -11.33 5.17
CA LYS A 162 4.25 -11.52 4.45
C LYS A 162 4.33 -12.87 3.73
N ARG A 163 3.52 -13.86 4.14
CA ARG A 163 3.41 -15.14 3.43
C ARG A 163 2.51 -15.07 2.20
N ALA A 164 1.72 -14.00 2.06
CA ALA A 164 0.77 -13.85 0.98
C ALA A 164 1.48 -13.72 -0.38
N ASP A 165 1.10 -14.58 -1.31
CA ASP A 165 1.51 -14.51 -2.69
C ASP A 165 0.71 -13.51 -3.49
N GLU A 166 -0.53 -13.28 -3.08
CA GLU A 166 -1.41 -12.35 -3.75
C GLU A 166 -2.37 -11.73 -2.75
N VAL A 167 -2.56 -10.42 -2.84
CA VAL A 167 -3.52 -9.69 -2.02
C VAL A 167 -4.49 -8.98 -2.95
N VAL A 168 -5.74 -9.40 -2.92
CA VAL A 168 -6.82 -8.86 -3.75
C VAL A 168 -7.70 -7.97 -2.88
N ASN A 169 -7.73 -6.67 -3.19
CA ASN A 169 -8.60 -5.73 -2.49
C ASN A 169 -10.01 -5.73 -3.06
N ILE A 170 -10.98 -6.10 -2.24
CA ILE A 170 -12.41 -6.03 -2.56
C ILE A 170 -12.95 -4.70 -2.06
N ASP A 171 -13.01 -3.74 -2.98
CA ASP A 171 -13.49 -2.39 -2.71
C ASP A 171 -14.97 -2.23 -3.02
N LEU A 172 -15.65 -1.43 -2.20
CA LEU A 172 -17.03 -0.99 -2.42
C LEU A 172 -17.15 0.43 -1.88
N THR A 173 -17.94 1.29 -2.52
CA THR A 173 -18.15 2.64 -1.99
C THR A 173 -18.90 2.59 -0.65
N VAL A 174 -18.64 3.58 0.21
CA VAL A 174 -19.28 3.65 1.53
C VAL A 174 -20.80 3.74 1.43
N ASP A 175 -21.31 4.47 0.44
CA ASP A 175 -22.75 4.62 0.24
C ASP A 175 -23.39 3.32 -0.27
N GLU A 176 -22.75 2.59 -1.18
CA GLU A 176 -23.21 1.26 -1.61
C GLU A 176 -23.22 0.27 -0.45
N LEU A 177 -22.16 0.24 0.37
CA LEU A 177 -22.09 -0.66 1.52
C LEU A 177 -23.22 -0.37 2.52
N ARG A 178 -23.46 0.91 2.82
CA ARG A 178 -24.56 1.32 3.70
C ARG A 178 -25.92 1.00 3.10
N ASN A 179 -26.09 1.13 1.80
CA ASN A 179 -27.33 0.76 1.11
C ASN A 179 -27.58 -0.75 1.15
N ARG A 180 -26.54 -1.58 0.95
CA ARG A 180 -26.63 -3.04 1.14
C ARG A 180 -27.04 -3.40 2.56
N LEU A 181 -26.51 -2.70 3.56
CA LEU A 181 -26.92 -2.90 4.95
C LEU A 181 -28.40 -2.55 5.18
N ARG A 182 -28.87 -1.41 4.67
CA ARG A 182 -30.29 -0.98 4.74
C ARG A 182 -31.24 -1.95 4.04
N GLN A 183 -30.80 -2.59 2.97
CA GLN A 183 -31.55 -3.61 2.25
C GLN A 183 -31.58 -4.97 2.98
N GLY A 184 -30.98 -5.08 4.17
CA GLY A 184 -30.91 -6.34 4.92
C GLY A 184 -29.98 -7.38 4.29
N LYS A 185 -29.10 -6.99 3.35
CA LYS A 185 -28.19 -7.91 2.65
C LYS A 185 -26.94 -8.29 3.47
N ILE A 186 -26.73 -7.63 4.60
CA ILE A 186 -25.52 -7.79 5.44
C ILE A 186 -25.89 -8.32 6.83
N TYR A 187 -26.90 -7.72 7.48
CA TYR A 187 -27.42 -8.13 8.79
C TYR A 187 -28.94 -8.21 8.78
N ALA A 188 -29.48 -8.94 9.76
CA ALA A 188 -30.91 -8.97 10.04
C ALA A 188 -31.46 -7.56 10.34
N PRO A 189 -32.72 -7.26 9.94
CA PRO A 189 -33.32 -5.92 10.05
C PRO A 189 -33.20 -5.30 11.45
N GLU A 190 -33.30 -6.10 12.52
CA GLU A 190 -33.25 -5.56 13.89
C GLU A 190 -31.88 -4.96 14.25
N LYS A 191 -30.80 -5.42 13.61
CA LYS A 191 -29.43 -4.96 13.86
C LYS A 191 -28.98 -3.82 12.92
N VAL A 192 -29.78 -3.47 11.92
CA VAL A 192 -29.38 -2.51 10.87
C VAL A 192 -29.14 -1.11 11.44
N GLU A 193 -30.12 -0.55 12.16
CA GLU A 193 -30.03 0.82 12.67
C GLU A 193 -28.88 0.98 13.69
N GLN A 194 -28.75 0.03 14.62
CA GLN A 194 -27.64 0.02 15.57
C GLN A 194 -26.28 -0.08 14.87
N SER A 195 -26.18 -0.88 13.80
CA SER A 195 -24.94 -1.03 13.03
C SER A 195 -24.59 0.22 12.25
N LEU A 196 -25.57 0.87 11.62
CA LEU A 196 -25.43 2.16 10.92
C LEU A 196 -25.00 3.29 11.85
N ALA A 197 -25.51 3.27 13.08
CA ALA A 197 -25.21 4.23 14.12
C ALA A 197 -23.86 3.97 14.82
N ASN A 198 -23.17 2.86 14.58
CA ASN A 198 -21.89 2.51 15.20
C ASN A 198 -20.82 2.20 14.16
N PHE A 199 -20.61 0.91 13.84
CA PHE A 199 -19.57 0.46 12.94
C PHE A 199 -19.69 1.04 11.52
N PHE A 200 -20.90 1.10 10.96
CA PHE A 200 -21.17 1.52 9.59
C PHE A 200 -21.37 3.05 9.44
N ARG A 201 -20.86 3.86 10.38
CA ARG A 201 -20.77 5.31 10.22
C ARG A 201 -19.87 5.65 9.03
N LYS A 202 -20.21 6.70 8.26
CA LYS A 202 -19.45 7.10 7.07
C LYS A 202 -17.97 7.35 7.35
N GLY A 203 -17.65 8.04 8.45
CA GLY A 203 -16.26 8.28 8.86
C GLY A 203 -15.47 6.99 9.09
N ASN A 204 -16.05 6.04 9.83
CA ASN A 204 -15.43 4.75 10.12
C ASN A 204 -15.18 3.94 8.84
N LEU A 205 -16.17 3.87 7.96
CA LEU A 205 -16.06 3.13 6.70
C LEU A 205 -15.05 3.77 5.73
N ASN A 206 -14.97 5.11 5.68
CA ASN A 206 -13.96 5.81 4.89
C ASN A 206 -12.54 5.48 5.39
N MET A 207 -12.33 5.54 6.71
CA MET A 207 -11.05 5.19 7.32
C MET A 207 -10.67 3.73 7.03
N LEU A 208 -11.58 2.78 7.23
CA LEU A 208 -11.32 1.37 6.94
C LEU A 208 -11.03 1.13 5.45
N ARG A 209 -11.72 1.85 4.56
CA ARG A 209 -11.47 1.77 3.11
C ARG A 209 -10.08 2.30 2.76
N GLU A 210 -9.69 3.44 3.32
CA GLU A 210 -8.34 3.98 3.16
C GLU A 210 -7.26 2.99 3.64
N LEU A 211 -7.43 2.43 4.84
CA LEU A 211 -6.51 1.43 5.40
C LEU A 211 -6.41 0.18 4.50
N SER A 212 -7.54 -0.31 3.97
CA SER A 212 -7.57 -1.48 3.07
C SER A 212 -6.78 -1.23 1.78
N LEU A 213 -7.00 -0.06 1.16
CA LEU A 213 -6.30 0.33 -0.07
C LEU A 213 -4.80 0.52 0.18
N ARG A 214 -4.44 1.22 1.26
CA ARG A 214 -3.03 1.44 1.63
C ARG A 214 -2.30 0.14 1.90
N THR A 215 -2.90 -0.76 2.68
CA THR A 215 -2.31 -2.07 2.99
C THR A 215 -2.08 -2.89 1.73
N THR A 216 -3.04 -2.88 0.81
CA THR A 216 -2.89 -3.58 -0.48
C THR A 216 -1.76 -2.98 -1.32
N ALA A 217 -1.66 -1.65 -1.39
CA ALA A 217 -0.58 -0.99 -2.12
C ALA A 217 0.80 -1.29 -1.53
N GLU A 218 0.92 -1.34 -0.20
CA GLU A 218 2.16 -1.72 0.49
C GLU A 218 2.54 -3.18 0.17
N GLN A 219 1.60 -4.12 0.16
CA GLN A 219 1.86 -5.53 -0.19
C GLN A 219 2.30 -5.72 -1.65
N VAL A 220 1.62 -5.05 -2.59
CA VAL A 220 2.01 -5.06 -4.01
C VAL A 220 3.43 -4.51 -4.19
N SER A 221 3.75 -3.42 -3.49
CA SER A 221 5.08 -2.80 -3.54
C SER A 221 6.17 -3.74 -2.99
N ASN A 222 5.92 -4.38 -1.84
CA ASN A 222 6.85 -5.31 -1.22
C ASN A 222 7.15 -6.51 -2.13
N ARG A 223 6.12 -7.10 -2.74
CA ARG A 223 6.27 -8.25 -3.64
C ARG A 223 7.01 -7.89 -4.92
N ALA A 224 6.71 -6.73 -5.50
CA ALA A 224 7.44 -6.24 -6.66
C ALA A 224 8.91 -5.98 -6.33
N ALA A 225 9.24 -5.53 -5.12
CA ALA A 225 10.62 -5.35 -4.67
C ALA A 225 11.33 -6.69 -4.44
N GLU A 226 10.66 -7.68 -3.85
CA GLU A 226 11.20 -9.02 -3.65
C GLU A 226 11.46 -9.76 -4.97
N TYR A 227 10.50 -9.76 -5.90
CA TYR A 227 10.67 -10.36 -7.22
C TYR A 227 11.88 -9.77 -7.98
N ARG A 228 12.07 -8.44 -7.92
CA ARG A 228 13.24 -7.81 -8.54
C ARG A 228 14.56 -8.25 -7.90
N ARG A 229 14.60 -8.32 -6.55
CA ARG A 229 15.77 -8.82 -5.81
C ARG A 229 16.12 -10.26 -6.19
N THR A 230 15.14 -11.16 -6.27
CA THR A 230 15.38 -12.58 -6.61
C THR A 230 15.78 -12.77 -8.07
N GLN A 231 15.26 -11.96 -8.98
CA GLN A 231 15.60 -12.00 -10.40
C GLN A 231 16.87 -11.21 -10.76
N GLY A 232 17.55 -10.59 -9.77
CA GLY A 232 18.71 -9.73 -10.02
C GLY A 232 18.39 -8.53 -10.92
N LEU A 233 17.12 -8.15 -10.99
CA LEU A 233 16.66 -6.99 -11.76
C LEU A 233 17.02 -5.72 -10.99
N GLU A 234 17.29 -4.63 -11.71
CA GLU A 234 17.41 -3.31 -11.10
C GLU A 234 16.21 -3.01 -10.19
N GLN A 235 16.43 -2.22 -9.14
CA GLN A 235 15.37 -1.88 -8.21
C GLN A 235 14.16 -1.33 -8.97
N ALA A 236 12.97 -1.53 -8.40
CA ALA A 236 11.76 -0.87 -8.89
C ALA A 236 12.07 0.61 -9.14
N PRO A 237 11.45 1.29 -10.13
CA PRO A 237 11.38 2.74 -10.06
C PRO A 237 10.75 3.05 -8.69
N ILE A 238 11.60 3.50 -7.77
CA ILE A 238 11.25 3.98 -6.44
C ILE A 238 10.10 4.96 -6.65
N PRO A 239 9.06 5.01 -5.78
CA PRO A 239 8.01 6.02 -5.91
C PRO A 239 8.68 7.36 -6.17
N GLU A 240 8.37 7.94 -7.33
CA GLU A 240 9.24 8.95 -7.92
C GLU A 240 9.28 10.19 -7.03
N LYS A 241 10.31 10.33 -6.19
CA LYS A 241 10.44 11.47 -5.29
C LYS A 241 10.94 12.67 -6.06
N VAL A 242 10.26 13.80 -5.86
CA VAL A 242 10.59 15.07 -6.51
C VAL A 242 11.35 15.95 -5.52
N MET A 243 12.48 16.50 -5.95
CA MET A 243 13.22 17.55 -5.23
C MET A 243 13.15 18.84 -6.02
N VAL A 244 12.82 19.93 -5.34
CA VAL A 244 12.90 21.29 -5.87
C VAL A 244 14.00 22.05 -5.13
N CYS A 245 14.99 22.53 -5.87
CA CYS A 245 16.11 23.27 -5.29
C CYS A 245 15.75 24.76 -5.15
N LEU A 246 15.60 25.21 -3.91
CA LEU A 246 15.24 26.59 -3.57
C LEU A 246 16.44 27.53 -3.67
N SER A 247 16.15 28.81 -3.94
CA SER A 247 17.11 29.89 -3.87
C SER A 247 16.43 31.16 -3.38
N THR A 248 17.20 32.13 -2.87
CA THR A 248 16.70 33.46 -2.46
C THR A 248 16.40 34.37 -3.65
N ARG A 249 16.32 33.85 -4.88
CA ARG A 249 16.14 34.65 -6.10
C ARG A 249 14.65 34.83 -6.44
N PRO A 250 14.29 35.96 -7.08
CA PRO A 250 12.97 36.13 -7.67
C PRO A 250 12.68 35.04 -8.71
N GLY A 251 11.44 34.54 -8.74
CA GLY A 251 10.99 33.48 -9.67
C GLY A 251 10.92 32.07 -9.06
N THR A 252 11.37 31.89 -7.82
CA THR A 252 11.30 30.59 -7.10
C THR A 252 9.87 30.09 -6.90
N GLU A 253 8.87 30.98 -6.85
CA GLU A 253 7.44 30.60 -6.83
C GLU A 253 7.03 29.75 -8.03
N ARG A 254 7.53 30.09 -9.23
CA ARG A 254 7.25 29.33 -10.45
C ARG A 254 7.85 27.93 -10.35
N LEU A 255 9.05 27.83 -9.77
CA LEU A 255 9.73 26.58 -9.54
C LEU A 255 8.94 25.67 -8.59
N LEU A 256 8.44 26.24 -7.49
CA LEU A 256 7.56 25.55 -6.54
C LEU A 256 6.27 25.05 -7.19
N ARG A 257 5.59 25.87 -8.00
CA ARG A 257 4.38 25.45 -8.73
C ARG A 257 4.65 24.34 -9.74
N VAL A 258 5.80 24.37 -10.42
CA VAL A 258 6.22 23.30 -11.35
C VAL A 258 6.50 22.01 -10.58
N GLY A 259 7.25 22.08 -9.48
CA GLY A 259 7.51 20.92 -8.62
C GLY A 259 6.24 20.29 -8.07
N ALA A 260 5.33 21.09 -7.52
CA ALA A 260 4.04 20.62 -7.02
C ALA A 260 3.21 19.91 -8.10
N ARG A 261 3.22 20.43 -9.34
CA ARG A 261 2.52 19.80 -10.46
C ARG A 261 3.12 18.45 -10.83
N ILE A 262 4.45 18.33 -10.82
CA ILE A 262 5.14 17.07 -11.11
C ILE A 262 4.84 16.07 -9.99
N ALA A 263 5.02 16.47 -8.73
CA ALA A 263 4.71 15.64 -7.57
C ALA A 263 3.26 15.13 -7.57
N GLY A 264 2.31 16.01 -7.90
CA GLY A 264 0.89 15.65 -8.02
C GLY A 264 0.60 14.65 -9.15
N ARG A 265 1.30 14.73 -10.29
CA ARG A 265 1.16 13.74 -11.38
C ARG A 265 1.76 12.38 -11.00
N LEU A 266 2.81 12.39 -10.20
CA LEU A 266 3.53 11.20 -9.75
C LEU A 266 2.93 10.58 -8.48
N ALA A 267 1.87 11.20 -7.94
CA ALA A 267 1.26 10.83 -6.66
C ALA A 267 2.30 10.63 -5.54
N SER A 268 3.32 11.49 -5.52
CA SER A 268 4.52 11.33 -4.70
C SER A 268 4.76 12.52 -3.78
N ASN A 269 5.35 12.23 -2.63
CA ASN A 269 5.86 13.26 -1.74
C ASN A 269 7.03 14.00 -2.39
N TRP A 270 7.18 15.28 -2.09
CA TRP A 270 8.24 16.09 -2.67
C TRP A 270 8.90 17.01 -1.64
N TYR A 271 10.15 17.33 -1.92
CA TYR A 271 11.02 18.09 -1.04
C TYR A 271 11.33 19.44 -1.65
N ALA A 272 11.28 20.48 -0.83
CA ALA A 272 11.78 21.81 -1.18
C ALA A 272 13.08 22.02 -0.40
N VAL A 273 14.22 21.94 -1.09
CA VAL A 273 15.54 21.88 -0.46
C VAL A 273 16.29 23.18 -0.67
N TYR A 274 16.71 23.81 0.42
CA TYR A 274 17.59 24.97 0.40
C TYR A 274 18.92 24.62 1.06
N VAL A 275 20.03 25.08 0.46
CA VAL A 275 21.37 24.90 1.03
C VAL A 275 21.90 26.25 1.50
N ASN A 276 22.03 26.40 2.81
CA ASN A 276 22.66 27.53 3.47
C ASN A 276 24.18 27.40 3.37
N ARG A 277 24.83 28.46 2.89
CA ARG A 277 26.29 28.55 2.77
C ARG A 277 26.86 29.34 3.95
N PRO A 278 27.78 28.79 4.74
CA PRO A 278 28.37 29.51 5.88
C PRO A 278 29.10 30.81 5.49
N ASP A 279 29.55 30.91 4.24
CA ASP A 279 30.29 32.04 3.66
C ASP A 279 29.39 33.01 2.86
N ASP A 280 28.08 32.73 2.76
CA ASP A 280 27.16 33.62 2.06
C ASP A 280 26.94 34.87 2.93
N LYS A 281 27.45 36.01 2.46
CA LYS A 281 27.16 37.34 3.04
C LYS A 281 25.66 37.71 2.98
N GLY A 282 24.82 36.83 2.43
CA GLY A 282 23.36 36.95 2.34
C GLY A 282 22.60 36.81 3.67
N HIS A 283 23.25 36.46 4.78
CA HIS A 283 22.67 36.70 6.12
C HIS A 283 22.54 38.19 6.47
N GLY A 284 23.08 39.09 5.63
CA GLY A 284 23.00 40.55 5.82
C GLY A 284 21.96 41.28 4.97
N ASP A 285 21.18 40.60 4.11
CA ASP A 285 20.12 41.22 3.29
C ASP A 285 18.72 40.79 3.82
N PRO A 286 18.04 41.66 4.59
CA PRO A 286 16.72 41.35 5.16
C PRO A 286 15.67 40.95 4.11
N GLU A 287 15.74 41.51 2.90
CA GLU A 287 14.78 41.19 1.83
C GLU A 287 14.97 39.78 1.26
N ALA A 288 16.21 39.27 1.25
CA ALA A 288 16.50 37.91 0.81
C ALA A 288 16.00 36.87 1.81
N TYR A 289 16.10 37.18 3.11
CA TYR A 289 15.63 36.31 4.19
C TYR A 289 14.10 36.23 4.20
N HIS A 290 13.40 37.37 4.11
CA HIS A 290 11.94 37.39 4.03
C HIS A 290 11.40 36.61 2.82
N ARG A 291 12.01 36.78 1.64
CA ARG A 291 11.62 36.00 0.45
C ARG A 291 11.81 34.50 0.63
N LEU A 292 12.86 34.07 1.33
CA LEU A 292 13.07 32.66 1.62
C LEU A 292 11.97 32.11 2.53
N GLU A 293 11.58 32.84 3.58
CA GLU A 293 10.48 32.44 4.46
C GLU A 293 9.15 32.32 3.71
N GLU A 294 8.85 33.26 2.81
CA GLU A 294 7.68 33.21 1.93
C GLU A 294 7.69 31.97 1.04
N TYR A 295 8.83 31.64 0.43
CA TYR A 295 8.97 30.43 -0.40
C TYR A 295 8.85 29.15 0.42
N GLN A 296 9.37 29.11 1.64
CA GLN A 296 9.17 27.96 2.54
C GLN A 296 7.71 27.78 2.92
N ARG A 297 7.00 28.87 3.21
CA ARG A 297 5.56 28.83 3.52
C ARG A 297 4.78 28.32 2.32
N MET A 298 5.02 28.90 1.14
CA MET A 298 4.39 28.46 -0.11
C MET A 298 4.69 26.99 -0.43
N ALA A 299 5.90 26.52 -0.18
CA ALA A 299 6.27 25.13 -0.37
C ALA A 299 5.43 24.20 0.54
N ARG A 300 5.28 24.55 1.82
CA ARG A 300 4.45 23.80 2.76
C ARG A 300 2.97 23.82 2.36
N ASP A 301 2.46 24.96 1.93
CA ASP A 301 1.06 25.10 1.46
C ASP A 301 0.79 24.23 0.21
N LEU A 302 1.81 24.02 -0.62
CA LEU A 302 1.78 23.11 -1.78
C LEU A 302 2.12 21.65 -1.44
N GLY A 303 2.23 21.31 -0.15
CA GLY A 303 2.46 19.94 0.33
C GLY A 303 3.91 19.46 0.28
N ALA A 304 4.89 20.35 0.15
CA ALA A 304 6.31 19.99 0.17
C ALA A 304 6.84 19.81 1.60
N GLN A 305 7.77 18.86 1.78
CA GLN A 305 8.65 18.83 2.94
C GLN A 305 9.82 19.80 2.74
N VAL A 306 9.91 20.82 3.58
CA VAL A 306 10.98 21.83 3.50
C VAL A 306 12.22 21.33 4.24
N VAL A 307 13.35 21.28 3.54
CA VAL A 307 14.64 20.81 4.08
C VAL A 307 15.69 21.91 3.96
N MET A 308 16.34 22.21 5.07
CA MET A 308 17.42 23.18 5.16
C MET A 308 18.74 22.44 5.41
N LEU A 309 19.62 22.46 4.41
CA LEU A 309 20.96 21.87 4.50
C LEU A 309 21.97 22.99 4.75
N THR A 310 23.10 22.67 5.40
CA THR A 310 24.21 23.61 5.57
C THR A 310 25.47 23.00 4.98
N ASP A 311 26.04 23.63 3.96
CA ASP A 311 27.27 23.17 3.31
C ASP A 311 27.96 24.32 2.56
N ARG A 312 29.30 24.27 2.46
CA ARG A 312 30.09 25.18 1.64
C ARG A 312 29.87 24.91 0.14
N ASN A 313 29.66 23.64 -0.24
CA ASN A 313 29.39 23.24 -1.61
C ASN A 313 27.92 22.83 -1.79
N VAL A 314 27.16 23.69 -2.46
CA VAL A 314 25.73 23.47 -2.76
C VAL A 314 25.49 22.22 -3.61
N SER A 315 26.36 21.94 -4.58
CA SER A 315 26.18 20.78 -5.45
C SER A 315 26.31 19.49 -4.66
N ASP A 316 27.35 19.38 -3.83
CA ASP A 316 27.63 18.17 -3.07
C ASP A 316 26.54 17.92 -2.02
N ALA A 317 26.01 18.97 -1.39
CA ALA A 317 24.88 18.86 -0.47
C ALA A 317 23.61 18.36 -1.17
N LEU A 318 23.30 18.90 -2.35
CA LEU A 318 22.14 18.47 -3.13
C LEU A 318 22.29 17.05 -3.68
N ILE A 319 23.49 16.65 -4.11
CA ILE A 319 23.79 15.28 -4.57
C ILE A 319 23.64 14.30 -3.42
N ARG A 320 24.25 14.57 -2.27
CA ARG A 320 24.13 13.70 -1.09
C ARG A 320 22.69 13.57 -0.63
N PHE A 321 21.94 14.66 -0.59
CA PHE A 321 20.52 14.61 -0.24
C PHE A 321 19.72 13.81 -1.28
N ALA A 322 19.97 14.04 -2.57
CA ALA A 322 19.31 13.31 -3.65
C ALA A 322 19.54 11.80 -3.57
N GLN A 323 20.78 11.38 -3.27
CA GLN A 323 21.14 9.97 -3.10
C GLN A 323 20.55 9.37 -1.82
N GLN A 324 20.62 10.08 -0.68
CA GLN A 324 20.07 9.61 0.61
C GLN A 324 18.56 9.40 0.55
N GLU A 325 17.84 10.34 -0.06
CA GLU A 325 16.38 10.29 -0.16
C GLU A 325 15.88 9.52 -1.38
N ASN A 326 16.77 9.02 -2.25
CA ASN A 326 16.42 8.38 -3.52
C ASN A 326 15.52 9.25 -4.40
N ILE A 327 15.94 10.50 -4.63
CA ILE A 327 15.25 11.45 -5.49
C ILE A 327 15.35 11.00 -6.94
N SER A 328 14.24 11.00 -7.66
CA SER A 328 14.13 10.58 -9.08
C SER A 328 13.94 11.76 -10.05
N HIS A 329 13.38 12.87 -9.54
CA HIS A 329 13.06 14.05 -10.31
C HIS A 329 13.61 15.28 -9.60
N VAL A 330 14.41 16.08 -10.30
CA VAL A 330 14.98 17.29 -9.73
C VAL A 330 14.62 18.50 -10.57
N VAL A 331 14.06 19.52 -9.91
CA VAL A 331 13.69 20.78 -10.55
C VAL A 331 14.67 21.87 -10.13
N PHE A 332 15.42 22.41 -11.10
CA PHE A 332 16.32 23.53 -10.92
C PHE A 332 15.78 24.81 -11.54
N GLY A 333 16.08 25.95 -10.92
CA GLY A 333 15.92 27.25 -11.56
C GLY A 333 17.02 27.54 -12.56
N GLN A 334 16.67 28.11 -13.71
CA GLN A 334 17.65 28.62 -14.66
C GLN A 334 18.51 29.71 -13.99
N SER A 335 19.81 29.48 -13.91
CA SER A 335 20.77 30.43 -13.34
C SER A 335 20.87 31.69 -14.22
N ALA A 336 20.78 32.87 -13.60
CA ALA A 336 20.98 34.17 -14.25
C ALA A 336 22.46 34.55 -14.47
N ARG A 337 23.39 33.59 -14.52
CA ARG A 337 24.81 33.86 -14.80
C ARG A 337 25.11 33.79 -16.30
N SER A 338 26.01 34.67 -16.74
CA SER A 338 26.47 34.76 -18.13
C SER A 338 27.01 33.41 -18.61
N ARG A 339 26.76 33.06 -19.88
CA ARG A 339 27.17 31.78 -20.49
C ARG A 339 28.67 31.50 -20.38
N TRP A 340 29.48 32.54 -20.16
CA TRP A 340 30.93 32.47 -19.95
C TRP A 340 31.35 31.99 -18.55
N ASP A 341 30.61 32.33 -17.48
CA ASP A 341 30.90 31.87 -16.11
C ASP A 341 30.58 30.38 -15.90
N ILE A 342 29.62 29.86 -16.69
CA ILE A 342 29.23 28.44 -16.69
C ILE A 342 30.34 27.56 -17.26
N LEU A 343 31.13 28.09 -18.20
CA LEU A 343 32.23 27.38 -18.85
C LEU A 343 33.47 27.25 -17.97
N TRP A 344 33.69 28.19 -17.03
CA TRP A 344 34.91 28.26 -16.22
C TRP A 344 34.78 27.71 -14.79
N ARG A 345 33.56 27.58 -14.23
CA ARG A 345 33.38 27.15 -12.83
C ARG A 345 32.47 25.93 -12.61
N GLY A 346 31.98 25.29 -13.66
CA GLY A 346 31.11 24.11 -13.56
C GLY A 346 29.77 24.45 -12.89
N SER A 347 28.68 24.51 -13.66
CA SER A 347 27.37 24.78 -13.06
C SER A 347 27.00 23.68 -12.05
N VAL A 348 26.31 24.05 -10.96
CA VAL A 348 25.74 23.09 -9.98
C VAL A 348 24.97 21.97 -10.70
N LEU A 349 24.30 22.33 -11.79
CA LEU A 349 23.59 21.43 -12.69
C LEU A 349 24.53 20.45 -13.42
N ASN A 350 25.64 20.92 -13.99
CA ASN A 350 26.59 20.06 -14.72
C ASN A 350 27.23 19.03 -13.79
N ARG A 351 27.57 19.43 -12.56
CA ARG A 351 28.13 18.51 -11.57
C ARG A 351 27.10 17.51 -11.06
N PHE A 352 25.86 17.96 -10.83
CA PHE A 352 24.75 17.09 -10.48
C PHE A 352 24.48 16.04 -11.57
N LEU A 353 24.43 16.46 -12.84
CA LEU A 353 24.24 15.58 -13.99
C LEU A 353 25.40 14.59 -14.21
N SER A 354 26.63 14.94 -13.83
CA SER A 354 27.77 14.02 -13.95
C SER A 354 27.81 12.93 -12.87
N GLU A 355 27.27 13.21 -11.68
CA GLU A 355 27.34 12.33 -10.52
C GLU A 355 26.04 11.53 -10.28
N VAL A 356 24.90 11.97 -10.82
CA VAL A 356 23.59 11.32 -10.64
C VAL A 356 23.02 10.92 -12.00
N ARG A 357 23.17 9.64 -12.38
CA ARG A 357 22.86 9.13 -13.73
C ARG A 357 21.38 8.78 -13.95
N ASP A 358 20.66 8.46 -12.88
CA ASP A 358 19.29 7.92 -12.95
C ASP A 358 18.21 8.92 -12.50
N VAL A 359 18.43 10.23 -12.76
CA VAL A 359 17.53 11.30 -12.33
C VAL A 359 17.10 12.19 -13.47
N THR A 360 15.79 12.40 -13.59
CA THR A 360 15.22 13.36 -14.54
C THR A 360 15.42 14.78 -14.02
N VAL A 361 16.15 15.60 -14.78
CA VAL A 361 16.42 16.99 -14.40
C VAL A 361 15.61 17.96 -15.27
N GLN A 362 14.77 18.77 -14.61
CA GLN A 362 13.98 19.82 -15.26
C GLN A 362 14.48 21.21 -14.87
N VAL A 363 14.83 22.02 -15.88
CA VAL A 363 15.27 23.41 -15.69
C VAL A 363 14.13 24.36 -16.01
N VAL A 364 13.70 25.15 -15.03
CA VAL A 364 12.61 26.12 -15.19
C VAL A 364 13.18 27.52 -15.47
N PRO A 365 12.76 28.20 -16.54
CA PRO A 365 13.18 29.56 -16.83
C PRO A 365 12.75 30.54 -15.75
N MET A 366 13.71 31.24 -15.16
CA MET A 366 13.49 32.28 -14.15
C MET A 366 13.29 33.63 -14.86
N GLN A 367 12.31 34.43 -14.41
CA GLN A 367 12.14 35.79 -14.92
C GLN A 367 13.36 36.64 -14.55
N LYS A 368 13.94 37.36 -15.52
CA LYS A 368 14.95 38.38 -15.22
C LYS A 368 14.27 39.51 -14.44
N PRO A 369 14.89 40.04 -13.37
CA PRO A 369 14.39 41.28 -12.78
C PRO A 369 14.34 42.34 -13.87
N LEU A 370 13.23 43.07 -13.99
CA LEU A 370 13.14 44.23 -14.88
C LEU A 370 14.32 45.15 -14.52
N ARG A 371 15.20 45.41 -15.49
CA ARG A 371 16.17 46.50 -15.35
C ARG A 371 15.34 47.77 -15.15
N ARG A 372 15.42 48.40 -13.97
CA ARG A 372 14.99 49.79 -13.82
C ARG A 372 15.70 50.58 -14.92
N ALA A 373 14.93 51.15 -15.84
CA ALA A 373 15.45 52.11 -16.79
C ALA A 373 15.99 53.28 -15.97
N LEU A 374 17.30 53.51 -16.04
CA LEU A 374 17.85 54.83 -15.74
C LEU A 374 17.47 55.70 -16.93
N GLY A 375 16.60 56.67 -16.68
CA GLY A 375 16.08 57.65 -17.62
C GLY A 375 15.18 58.60 -16.86
#